data_AF-E6XCD0-F1
#
_entry.id   AF-E6XCD0-F1
#
_cell.length_a   1.000
_cell.length_b   1.000
_cell.length_c   1.000
_cell.angle_alpha   90.00
_cell.angle_beta   90.00
_cell.angle_gamma   90.00
#
_symmetry.space_group_name_H-M   'P 1'
#
loop_
_entity.id
_entity.type
_entity.pdbx_description
1 polymer ?
#
loop_
_entity_poly.entity_id
_entity_poly.type
_entity_poly.pdbx_seq_one_letter_code
_entity_poly.pdbx_strand_id
1 'polypeptide(L)'
;MLFPCLKNTFLLLVLVFSSCGKTKKTTINTTETVNIKVEKAIDTPLVIAANKTKTYVPLLKGKNIAIVANQTSVVFNKKGYTHIVDSLLTLKVSISKVFAPEHGFRGEVDAGEHVKDGLDKKTGLPLVSLYGKNRKPSKEQLKDIDLVLFDIQDVGVRFYTYIATLQLVMEACAENNIPVIVLDRPNPNAHYVDGPTMEAKHTSFLGMTEIPLVYGMTIGEYAEMINEEGWLAHGNKAHLTVIPMEHYSHNSFYSLPIRPSPNLPNDLSIKLYPSLGLFEGTDVNAGRGTEFQFQRYGAPFLDKTHYDFSYTPAANFGAKYPKHKSEICFGTDLTKVDTTRLNLVDLQWIIDAYTHTTDKSLFFLTSGFTKHAGTEELQKQIEAGMTAEEIRKTWQTDILNFKKIRSKYLIYN
;
A
#
# COMPACT_ATOMS: atom_id res chain seq x y z
N MET A 1 47.14 -33.00 -61.75
CA MET A 1 47.28 -31.63 -62.27
C MET A 1 47.55 -30.70 -61.11
N LEU A 2 48.76 -30.11 -61.10
CA LEU A 2 49.18 -28.79 -60.60
C LEU A 2 48.63 -28.20 -59.27
N PHE A 3 49.56 -28.08 -58.32
CA PHE A 3 49.72 -27.13 -57.16
C PHE A 3 49.70 -25.63 -57.58
N PRO A 4 49.94 -24.60 -56.70
CA PRO A 4 50.07 -24.48 -55.21
C PRO A 4 49.28 -23.26 -54.61
N CYS A 5 49.18 -22.98 -53.30
CA CYS A 5 50.20 -22.41 -52.36
C CYS A 5 49.61 -22.33 -50.92
N LEU A 6 50.18 -22.95 -49.86
CA LEU A 6 51.24 -22.45 -48.93
C LEU A 6 50.96 -21.05 -48.35
N LYS A 7 51.19 -20.67 -47.08
CA LYS A 7 51.75 -21.16 -45.78
C LYS A 7 51.40 -20.02 -44.79
N ASN A 8 51.32 -20.09 -43.46
CA ASN A 8 52.18 -20.63 -42.39
C ASN A 8 51.43 -20.28 -41.08
N THR A 9 51.43 -21.03 -39.97
CA THR A 9 52.51 -21.12 -38.97
C THR A 9 51.98 -22.08 -37.88
N PHE A 10 52.55 -23.29 -37.67
CA PHE A 10 53.48 -23.63 -36.57
C PHE A 10 52.85 -23.40 -35.16
N LEU A 11 52.68 -24.37 -34.25
CA LEU A 11 53.74 -25.16 -33.60
C LEU A 11 53.15 -26.18 -32.56
N LEU A 12 53.73 -27.40 -32.54
CA LEU A 12 53.86 -28.47 -31.51
C LEU A 12 52.63 -29.04 -30.76
N LEU A 13 52.34 -30.36 -30.84
CA LEU A 13 52.92 -31.51 -30.07
C LEU A 13 52.75 -31.35 -28.54
N VAL A 14 52.10 -32.24 -27.79
CA VAL A 14 52.53 -33.63 -27.49
C VAL A 14 51.35 -34.46 -26.96
N LEU A 15 51.28 -35.73 -27.41
CA LEU A 15 50.47 -36.82 -26.86
C LEU A 15 51.07 -37.37 -25.55
N VAL A 16 50.17 -37.59 -24.58
CA VAL A 16 50.00 -38.80 -23.75
C VAL A 16 51.19 -39.26 -22.90
N PHE A 17 51.00 -39.34 -21.56
CA PHE A 17 50.96 -40.62 -20.86
C PHE A 17 50.30 -40.50 -19.47
N SER A 18 49.51 -41.53 -19.19
CA SER A 18 48.67 -41.77 -18.03
C SER A 18 49.42 -41.76 -16.69
N SER A 19 48.78 -41.22 -15.65
CA SER A 19 49.09 -41.59 -14.26
C SER A 19 47.79 -41.67 -13.45
N CYS A 20 47.45 -42.87 -13.01
CA CYS A 20 46.44 -43.11 -11.97
C CYS A 20 46.91 -42.46 -10.66
N GLY A 21 46.12 -41.55 -10.10
CA GLY A 21 46.35 -40.94 -8.79
C GLY A 21 45.04 -40.87 -8.01
N LYS A 22 45.02 -41.58 -6.87
CA LYS A 22 43.89 -41.76 -5.95
C LYS A 22 43.26 -40.43 -5.49
N THR A 23 41.93 -40.48 -5.32
CA THR A 23 41.06 -39.48 -4.70
C THR A 23 41.59 -39.01 -3.34
N LYS A 24 41.74 -37.68 -3.17
CA LYS A 24 41.83 -37.03 -1.85
C LYS A 24 40.76 -35.94 -1.79
N LYS A 25 39.71 -36.19 -1.00
CA LYS A 25 38.75 -35.16 -0.57
C LYS A 25 39.54 -34.11 0.19
N THR A 26 39.56 -32.89 -0.34
CA THR A 26 40.08 -31.73 0.38
C THR A 26 38.87 -30.97 0.92
N THR A 27 38.69 -31.07 2.24
CA THR A 27 37.69 -30.34 3.00
C THR A 27 38.09 -28.86 3.02
N ILE A 28 37.28 -28.00 2.42
CA ILE A 28 37.39 -26.55 2.60
C ILE A 28 36.63 -26.21 3.87
N ASN A 29 37.35 -25.74 4.89
CA ASN A 29 36.77 -25.13 6.07
C ASN A 29 36.35 -23.69 5.72
N THR A 30 35.06 -23.49 5.45
CA THR A 30 34.42 -22.16 5.48
C THR A 30 33.58 -22.06 6.74
N THR A 31 34.25 -21.72 7.84
CA THR A 31 33.60 -21.26 9.08
C THR A 31 33.44 -19.74 9.00
N GLU A 32 32.56 -19.28 8.14
CA GLU A 32 31.88 -17.99 8.34
C GLU A 32 30.40 -18.30 8.51
N THR A 33 30.03 -18.57 9.76
CA THR A 33 28.64 -18.62 10.19
C THR A 33 28.04 -17.22 9.98
N VAL A 34 27.32 -17.05 8.88
CA VAL A 34 26.33 -15.99 8.76
C VAL A 34 25.29 -16.27 9.85
N ASN A 35 25.40 -15.57 10.97
CA ASN A 35 24.41 -15.55 12.02
C ASN A 35 23.14 -14.88 11.47
N ILE A 36 22.33 -15.64 10.73
CA ILE A 36 20.94 -15.30 10.52
C ILE A 36 20.29 -15.46 11.90
N LYS A 37 20.19 -14.35 12.64
CA LYS A 37 19.24 -14.27 13.74
C LYS A 37 17.86 -14.50 13.13
N VAL A 38 17.39 -15.74 13.20
CA VAL A 38 15.97 -16.03 13.07
C VAL A 38 15.32 -15.28 14.22
N GLU A 39 14.75 -14.11 13.93
CA GLU A 39 13.98 -13.37 14.93
C GLU A 39 12.90 -14.31 15.45
N LYS A 40 12.98 -14.57 16.75
CA LYS A 40 12.04 -15.41 17.48
C LYS A 40 10.65 -14.82 17.23
N ALA A 41 9.73 -15.63 16.69
CA ALA A 41 8.33 -15.24 16.56
C ALA A 41 7.86 -14.62 17.88
N ILE A 42 7.33 -13.40 17.80
CA ILE A 42 6.89 -12.68 18.99
C ILE A 42 5.69 -13.44 19.55
N ASP A 43 5.93 -14.25 20.59
CA ASP A 43 4.92 -15.03 21.31
C ASP A 43 3.97 -14.14 22.14
N THR A 44 4.24 -12.83 22.16
CA THR A 44 3.41 -11.83 22.83
C THR A 44 2.43 -11.22 21.84
N PRO A 45 1.12 -11.14 22.15
CA PRO A 45 0.15 -10.53 21.26
C PRO A 45 0.50 -9.08 20.92
N LEU A 46 0.34 -8.72 19.65
CA LEU A 46 0.40 -7.33 19.17
C LEU A 46 -0.49 -6.40 20.01
N VAL A 47 0.07 -5.26 20.42
CA VAL A 47 -0.68 -4.16 21.03
C VAL A 47 -0.62 -2.95 20.12
N ILE A 48 -1.74 -2.63 19.46
CA ILE A 48 -1.84 -1.43 18.63
C ILE A 48 -1.80 -0.15 19.47
N ALA A 49 -1.40 0.98 18.87
CA ALA A 49 -1.24 2.24 19.60
C ALA A 49 -2.54 2.72 20.27
N ALA A 50 -3.69 2.54 19.61
CA ALA A 50 -5.00 2.88 20.17
C ALA A 50 -5.34 2.12 21.47
N ASN A 51 -4.74 0.95 21.71
CA ASN A 51 -4.91 0.21 22.96
C ASN A 51 -4.04 0.77 24.10
N LYS A 52 -3.03 1.59 23.81
CA LYS A 52 -2.08 2.16 24.78
C LYS A 52 -2.61 3.44 25.44
N THR A 53 -3.87 3.45 25.86
CA THR A 53 -4.58 4.62 26.41
C THR A 53 -3.82 5.35 27.52
N LYS A 54 -3.11 4.63 28.40
CA LYS A 54 -2.29 5.23 29.47
C LYS A 54 -1.14 6.12 28.93
N THR A 55 -0.70 5.87 27.70
CA THR A 55 0.39 6.61 27.05
C THR A 55 -0.10 7.94 26.50
N TYR A 56 -1.18 7.93 25.72
CA TYR A 56 -1.58 9.10 24.93
C TYR A 56 -2.75 9.89 25.55
N VAL A 57 -3.65 9.28 26.33
CA VAL A 57 -4.78 10.00 26.94
C VAL A 57 -4.35 11.16 27.85
N PRO A 58 -3.27 11.05 28.66
CA PRO A 58 -2.77 12.19 29.43
C PRO A 58 -2.41 13.41 28.56
N LEU A 59 -1.92 13.18 27.33
CA LEU A 59 -1.57 14.23 26.37
C LEU A 59 -2.80 14.96 25.82
N LEU A 60 -3.98 14.34 25.89
CA LEU A 60 -5.25 14.88 25.37
C LEU A 60 -6.05 15.66 26.44
N LYS A 61 -5.74 15.49 27.73
CA LYS A 61 -6.54 16.08 28.81
C LYS A 61 -6.42 17.60 28.83
N GLY A 62 -7.55 18.28 29.02
CA GLY A 62 -7.63 19.74 29.09
C GLY A 62 -7.43 20.44 27.74
N LYS A 63 -7.43 19.69 26.63
CA LYS A 63 -7.32 20.20 25.26
C LYS A 63 -8.63 19.99 24.50
N ASN A 64 -8.95 20.90 23.60
CA ASN A 64 -9.99 20.74 22.60
C ASN A 64 -9.43 19.99 21.39
N ILE A 65 -9.74 18.70 21.30
CA ILE A 65 -9.14 17.83 20.28
C ILE A 65 -10.04 17.68 19.06
N ALA A 66 -9.44 17.67 17.87
CA ALA A 66 -10.06 17.10 16.68
C ALA A 66 -9.49 15.70 16.43
N ILE A 67 -10.31 14.79 15.89
CA ILE A 67 -9.89 13.42 15.62
C ILE A 67 -10.07 13.13 14.14
N VAL A 68 -9.05 12.64 13.46
CA VAL A 68 -9.14 12.07 12.11
C VAL A 68 -9.37 10.57 12.25
N ALA A 69 -10.56 10.10 11.89
CA ALA A 69 -10.98 8.73 12.14
C ALA A 69 -12.00 8.22 11.10
N ASN A 70 -12.05 6.90 10.95
CA ASN A 70 -13.05 6.16 10.18
C ASN A 70 -13.50 4.91 10.97
N GLN A 71 -14.20 3.98 10.32
CA GLN A 71 -14.73 2.78 10.98
C GLN A 71 -13.65 1.85 11.58
N THR A 72 -12.40 1.98 11.14
CA THR A 72 -11.27 1.17 11.61
C THR A 72 -10.62 1.73 12.87
N SER A 73 -10.97 2.96 13.25
CA SER A 73 -10.42 3.71 14.39
C SER A 73 -10.98 3.18 15.71
N VAL A 74 -10.55 1.99 16.10
CA VAL A 74 -11.09 1.25 17.25
C VAL A 74 -10.02 0.88 18.26
N VAL A 75 -10.43 0.78 19.52
CA VAL A 75 -9.70 0.21 20.64
C VAL A 75 -10.25 -1.18 20.92
N PHE A 76 -9.40 -2.21 20.86
CA PHE A 76 -9.82 -3.59 21.12
C PHE A 76 -10.00 -3.86 22.61
N ASN A 77 -10.98 -4.68 22.95
CA ASN A 77 -11.24 -5.08 24.33
C ASN A 77 -11.81 -6.52 24.36
N LYS A 78 -12.04 -7.07 25.56
CA LYS A 78 -12.50 -8.45 25.72
C LYS A 78 -13.85 -8.76 25.05
N LYS A 79 -14.66 -7.74 24.73
CA LYS A 79 -15.99 -7.88 24.10
C LYS A 79 -15.96 -7.57 22.61
N GLY A 80 -14.78 -7.42 22.00
CA GLY A 80 -14.60 -7.00 20.61
C GLY A 80 -13.84 -5.69 20.54
N TYR A 81 -14.51 -4.60 20.17
CA TYR A 81 -13.87 -3.29 20.06
C TYR A 81 -14.84 -2.16 20.39
N THR A 82 -14.29 -0.97 20.63
CA THR A 82 -15.05 0.28 20.79
C THR A 82 -14.35 1.35 19.97
N HIS A 83 -15.12 2.16 19.26
CA HIS A 83 -14.56 3.23 18.46
C HIS A 83 -13.76 4.22 19.33
N ILE A 84 -12.66 4.76 18.83
CA ILE A 84 -11.73 5.61 19.58
C ILE A 84 -12.45 6.84 20.14
N VAL A 85 -13.28 7.50 19.34
CA VAL A 85 -14.14 8.63 19.76
C VAL A 85 -15.02 8.27 20.97
N ASP A 86 -15.73 7.14 20.92
CA ASP A 86 -16.60 6.70 22.02
C ASP A 86 -15.79 6.40 23.30
N SER A 87 -14.60 5.81 23.12
CA SER A 87 -13.68 5.49 24.21
C SER A 87 -13.15 6.76 24.88
N LEU A 88 -12.76 7.76 24.09
CA LEU A 88 -12.22 9.03 24.57
C LEU A 88 -13.28 9.90 25.27
N LEU A 89 -14.52 9.93 24.76
CA LEU A 89 -15.63 10.60 25.44
C LEU A 89 -15.91 9.97 26.81
N THR A 90 -15.90 8.63 26.89
CA THR A 90 -16.05 7.90 28.17
C THR A 90 -14.94 8.27 29.16
N LEU A 91 -13.72 8.51 28.66
CA LEU A 91 -12.56 8.96 29.43
C LEU A 91 -12.55 10.48 29.71
N LYS A 92 -13.64 11.19 29.39
CA LYS A 92 -13.83 12.63 29.60
C LYS A 92 -12.80 13.50 28.86
N VAL A 93 -12.39 13.07 27.68
CA VAL A 93 -11.59 13.90 26.77
C VAL A 93 -12.53 14.82 25.99
N SER A 94 -12.17 16.11 25.88
CA SER A 94 -12.97 17.13 25.18
C SER A 94 -12.74 17.04 23.67
N ILE A 95 -13.70 16.45 22.95
CA ILE A 95 -13.65 16.32 21.49
C ILE A 95 -14.49 17.42 20.86
N SER A 96 -13.88 18.25 20.02
CA SER A 96 -14.55 19.36 19.33
C SER A 96 -15.25 18.89 18.05
N LYS A 97 -14.57 18.06 17.25
CA LYS A 97 -15.08 17.53 15.98
C LYS A 97 -14.30 16.31 15.52
N VAL A 98 -14.86 15.62 14.54
CA VAL A 98 -14.21 14.50 13.86
C VAL A 98 -14.07 14.83 12.38
N PHE A 99 -12.88 14.63 11.85
CA PHE A 99 -12.59 14.64 10.43
C PHE A 99 -12.69 13.21 9.88
N ALA A 100 -13.55 12.99 8.90
CA ALA A 100 -13.75 11.68 8.29
C ALA A 100 -13.17 11.69 6.85
N PRO A 101 -12.23 10.80 6.51
CA PRO A 101 -11.69 10.67 5.15
C PRO A 101 -12.70 9.97 4.21
N GLU A 102 -12.22 9.37 3.12
CA GLU A 102 -13.05 8.51 2.28
C GLU A 102 -13.68 7.33 3.05
N HIS A 103 -14.82 6.83 2.54
CA HIS A 103 -15.64 5.76 3.13
C HIS A 103 -16.35 6.11 4.46
N GLY A 104 -16.16 7.34 4.95
CA GLY A 104 -16.93 7.92 6.05
C GLY A 104 -16.45 7.47 7.43
N PHE A 105 -17.21 7.85 8.46
CA PHE A 105 -16.79 7.73 9.85
C PHE A 105 -17.16 6.39 10.51
N ARG A 106 -18.36 5.87 10.25
CA ARG A 106 -18.88 4.63 10.88
C ARG A 106 -19.03 3.46 9.90
N GLY A 107 -18.51 3.60 8.67
CA GLY A 107 -18.47 2.51 7.68
C GLY A 107 -19.76 2.29 6.89
N GLU A 108 -20.67 3.27 6.91
CA GLU A 108 -21.97 3.21 6.23
C GLU A 108 -21.97 3.84 4.82
N VAL A 109 -20.82 4.34 4.33
CA VAL A 109 -20.71 5.09 3.06
C VAL A 109 -19.90 4.31 2.02
N ASP A 110 -20.40 4.23 0.78
CA ASP A 110 -19.75 3.54 -0.34
C ASP A 110 -18.44 4.19 -0.81
N ALA A 111 -17.67 3.48 -1.63
CA ALA A 111 -16.46 4.00 -2.27
C ALA A 111 -16.77 5.05 -3.34
N GLY A 112 -16.06 6.19 -3.29
CA GLY A 112 -16.23 7.28 -4.24
C GLY A 112 -17.41 8.21 -3.97
N GLU A 113 -18.32 7.85 -3.07
CA GLU A 113 -19.46 8.69 -2.65
C GLU A 113 -19.00 9.84 -1.76
N HIS A 114 -19.70 10.99 -1.88
CA HIS A 114 -19.41 12.15 -1.06
C HIS A 114 -19.83 11.90 0.40
N VAL A 115 -18.85 11.75 1.29
CA VAL A 115 -19.07 11.94 2.72
C VAL A 115 -19.48 13.41 2.91
N LYS A 116 -20.68 13.65 3.43
CA LYS A 116 -21.16 15.02 3.73
C LYS A 116 -20.82 15.38 5.16
N ASP A 117 -20.60 16.67 5.40
CA ASP A 117 -20.58 17.20 6.75
C ASP A 117 -21.90 16.90 7.46
N GLY A 118 -21.84 16.70 8.77
CA GLY A 118 -23.01 16.32 9.54
C GLY A 118 -22.73 16.18 11.02
N LEU A 119 -23.54 15.37 11.70
CA LEU A 119 -23.38 15.04 13.11
C LEU A 119 -23.29 13.52 13.25
N ASP A 120 -22.39 13.05 14.11
CA ASP A 120 -22.40 11.66 14.54
C ASP A 120 -23.63 11.40 15.40
N LYS A 121 -24.58 10.61 14.90
CA LYS A 121 -25.87 10.39 15.57
C LYS A 121 -25.74 9.87 17.01
N LYS A 122 -24.65 9.15 17.30
CA LYS A 122 -24.40 8.56 18.61
C LYS A 122 -23.88 9.58 19.63
N THR A 123 -22.96 10.45 19.21
CA THR A 123 -22.26 11.35 20.14
C THR A 123 -22.68 12.82 20.03
N GLY A 124 -23.37 13.19 18.95
CA GLY A 124 -23.72 14.58 18.63
C GLY A 124 -22.54 15.41 18.13
N LEU A 125 -21.35 14.81 17.95
CA LEU A 125 -20.15 15.52 17.51
C LEU A 125 -20.27 15.96 16.04
N PRO A 126 -19.77 17.15 15.69
CA PRO A 126 -19.60 17.56 14.30
C PRO A 126 -18.70 16.59 13.53
N LEU A 127 -19.17 16.17 12.36
CA LEU A 127 -18.42 15.41 11.37
C LEU A 127 -18.09 16.34 10.20
N VAL A 128 -16.80 16.42 9.86
CA VAL A 128 -16.29 17.18 8.71
C VAL A 128 -15.64 16.22 7.73
N SER A 129 -16.07 16.27 6.47
CA SER A 129 -15.57 15.38 5.43
C SER A 129 -14.25 15.86 4.85
N LEU A 130 -13.21 15.03 4.89
CA LEU A 130 -11.93 15.26 4.21
C LEU A 130 -11.88 14.61 2.82
N TYR A 131 -12.88 14.91 1.98
CA TYR A 131 -13.01 14.33 0.64
C TYR A 131 -13.28 15.39 -0.45
N GLY A 132 -13.07 15.01 -1.72
CA GLY A 132 -13.28 15.88 -2.87
C GLY A 132 -12.42 17.15 -2.82
N LYS A 133 -13.07 18.32 -2.81
CA LYS A 133 -12.37 19.62 -2.73
C LYS A 133 -11.91 19.98 -1.31
N ASN A 134 -12.36 19.25 -0.28
CA ASN A 134 -12.11 19.53 1.14
C ASN A 134 -11.12 18.54 1.78
N ARG A 135 -10.17 17.97 1.00
CA ARG A 135 -9.24 16.93 1.48
C ARG A 135 -8.25 17.41 2.55
N LYS A 136 -7.96 18.71 2.60
CA LYS A 136 -7.09 19.36 3.58
C LYS A 136 -7.97 20.14 4.56
N PRO A 137 -7.84 19.96 5.89
CA PRO A 137 -8.56 20.78 6.84
C PRO A 137 -8.29 22.26 6.61
N SER A 138 -9.34 23.09 6.55
CA SER A 138 -9.19 24.53 6.43
C SER A 138 -8.80 25.18 7.76
N LYS A 139 -8.27 26.40 7.72
CA LYS A 139 -7.97 27.19 8.92
C LYS A 139 -9.21 27.38 9.80
N GLU A 140 -10.38 27.59 9.20
CA GLU A 140 -11.66 27.73 9.89
C GLU A 140 -12.09 26.42 10.55
N GLN A 141 -11.87 25.29 9.87
CA GLN A 141 -12.15 23.97 10.44
C GLN A 141 -11.22 23.63 11.61
N LEU A 142 -10.00 24.17 11.62
CA LEU A 142 -9.01 24.02 12.68
C LEU A 142 -9.12 25.08 13.79
N LYS A 143 -10.03 26.05 13.67
CA LYS A 143 -10.22 27.08 14.70
C LYS A 143 -10.58 26.45 16.05
N ASP A 144 -9.93 26.95 17.11
CA ASP A 144 -10.11 26.55 18.51
C ASP A 144 -9.75 25.07 18.79
N ILE A 145 -8.97 24.44 17.90
CA ILE A 145 -8.41 23.10 18.08
C ILE A 145 -6.99 23.21 18.66
N ASP A 146 -6.76 22.55 19.78
CA ASP A 146 -5.47 22.53 20.47
C ASP A 146 -4.55 21.41 19.99
N LEU A 147 -5.12 20.35 19.41
CA LEU A 147 -4.42 19.13 18.98
C LEU A 147 -5.26 18.31 18.02
N VAL A 148 -4.62 17.71 17.02
CA VAL A 148 -5.23 16.72 16.13
C VAL A 148 -4.72 15.31 16.45
N LEU A 149 -5.64 14.38 16.71
CA LEU A 149 -5.33 12.95 16.87
C LEU A 149 -5.69 12.21 15.57
N PHE A 150 -4.74 11.53 14.97
CA PHE A 150 -4.94 10.72 13.77
C PHE A 150 -4.90 9.22 14.13
N ASP A 151 -5.94 8.49 13.78
CA ASP A 151 -6.04 7.04 14.03
C ASP A 151 -6.81 6.36 12.90
N ILE A 152 -6.14 5.82 11.88
CA ILE A 152 -6.79 5.12 10.76
C ILE A 152 -5.93 3.92 10.33
N GLN A 153 -6.58 2.78 10.07
CA GLN A 153 -5.93 1.59 9.50
C GLN A 153 -5.67 1.77 8.00
N ASP A 154 -4.40 1.75 7.62
CA ASP A 154 -3.94 1.73 6.22
C ASP A 154 -3.71 0.29 5.71
N VAL A 155 -3.33 0.10 4.45
CA VAL A 155 -3.03 -1.19 3.83
C VAL A 155 -1.65 -1.27 3.16
N GLY A 156 -0.83 -0.23 3.23
CA GLY A 156 0.56 -0.25 2.77
C GLY A 156 0.78 -0.03 1.28
N VAL A 157 -0.18 0.60 0.61
CA VAL A 157 -0.14 0.82 -0.84
C VAL A 157 -0.38 2.30 -1.14
N ARG A 158 0.50 2.91 -1.94
CA ARG A 158 0.54 4.36 -2.16
C ARG A 158 -0.79 4.97 -2.63
N PHE A 159 -1.52 4.26 -3.51
CA PHE A 159 -2.82 4.72 -4.00
C PHE A 159 -3.99 4.48 -3.03
N TYR A 160 -3.73 3.90 -1.85
CA TYR A 160 -4.67 3.88 -0.74
C TYR A 160 -4.54 5.18 0.05
N THR A 161 -5.58 6.03 0.00
CA THR A 161 -5.35 7.47 0.13
C THR A 161 -5.24 8.00 1.57
N TYR A 162 -5.21 7.13 2.59
CA TYR A 162 -5.11 7.58 3.98
C TYR A 162 -3.74 8.17 4.33
N ILE A 163 -2.65 7.74 3.70
CA ILE A 163 -1.35 8.42 3.83
C ILE A 163 -1.36 9.83 3.21
N ALA A 164 -2.13 10.05 2.14
CA ALA A 164 -2.32 11.37 1.55
C ALA A 164 -3.20 12.26 2.45
N THR A 165 -4.25 11.71 3.05
CA THR A 165 -5.02 12.41 4.09
C THR A 165 -4.13 12.82 5.26
N LEU A 166 -3.28 11.92 5.77
CA LEU A 166 -2.36 12.22 6.85
C LEU A 166 -1.43 13.37 6.50
N GLN A 167 -0.81 13.33 5.32
CA GLN A 167 0.08 14.40 4.86
C GLN A 167 -0.63 15.76 4.81
N LEU A 168 -1.84 15.82 4.22
CA LEU A 168 -2.61 17.07 4.16
C LEU A 168 -3.02 17.57 5.56
N VAL A 169 -3.37 16.68 6.47
CA VAL A 169 -3.65 17.03 7.88
C VAL A 169 -2.41 17.59 8.54
N MET A 170 -1.24 16.95 8.38
CA MET A 170 0.03 17.41 8.94
C MET A 170 0.42 18.78 8.38
N GLU A 171 0.27 19.02 7.07
CA GLU A 171 0.50 20.32 6.47
C GLU A 171 -0.41 21.40 7.07
N ALA A 172 -1.73 21.13 7.14
CA ALA A 172 -2.68 22.09 7.70
C ALA A 172 -2.39 22.39 9.17
N CYS A 173 -1.97 21.38 9.93
CA CYS A 173 -1.58 21.53 11.33
C CYS A 173 -0.28 22.33 11.49
N ALA A 174 0.74 22.06 10.65
CA ALA A 174 1.99 22.81 10.63
C ALA A 174 1.75 24.30 10.31
N GLU A 175 0.90 24.59 9.32
CA GLU A 175 0.52 25.96 8.93
C GLU A 175 -0.19 26.73 10.05
N ASN A 176 -0.84 26.04 10.98
CA ASN A 176 -1.62 26.62 12.07
C ASN A 176 -1.00 26.42 13.46
N ASN A 177 0.23 25.87 13.54
CA ASN A 177 0.92 25.54 14.80
C ASN A 177 0.12 24.61 15.73
N ILE A 178 -0.62 23.66 15.16
CA ILE A 178 -1.40 22.67 15.91
C ILE A 178 -0.60 21.37 15.98
N PRO A 179 -0.34 20.82 17.18
CA PRO A 179 0.31 19.53 17.32
C PRO A 179 -0.53 18.38 16.75
N VAL A 180 0.14 17.36 16.20
CA VAL A 180 -0.47 16.14 15.66
C VAL A 180 0.04 14.93 16.42
N ILE A 181 -0.87 14.09 16.92
CA ILE A 181 -0.56 12.77 17.45
C ILE A 181 -1.04 11.72 16.45
N VAL A 182 -0.15 10.83 16.02
CA VAL A 182 -0.51 9.65 15.21
C VAL A 182 -0.51 8.41 16.10
N LEU A 183 -1.65 7.72 16.16
CA LEU A 183 -1.74 6.39 16.76
C LEU A 183 -1.38 5.37 15.69
N ASP A 184 -0.18 4.79 15.82
CA ASP A 184 0.32 3.89 14.79
C ASP A 184 -0.44 2.55 14.73
N ARG A 185 -0.48 1.97 13.52
CA ARG A 185 -1.20 0.74 13.21
C ARG A 185 -0.38 -0.18 12.32
N PRO A 186 -0.60 -1.50 12.36
CA PRO A 186 0.16 -2.44 11.55
C PRO A 186 -0.08 -2.18 10.06
N ASN A 187 0.97 -2.23 9.26
CA ASN A 187 0.83 -2.26 7.82
C ASN A 187 0.80 -3.74 7.35
N PRO A 188 -0.30 -4.23 6.74
CA PRO A 188 -0.41 -5.63 6.28
C PRO A 188 0.51 -5.98 5.11
N ASN A 189 1.07 -4.99 4.41
CA ASN A 189 2.05 -5.11 3.34
C ASN A 189 3.45 -4.57 3.72
N ALA A 190 3.76 -4.47 5.04
CA ALA A 190 5.05 -3.94 5.53
C ALA A 190 6.28 -4.80 5.20
N HIS A 191 6.07 -6.09 4.93
CA HIS A 191 7.11 -7.11 4.80
C HIS A 191 7.98 -6.99 3.53
N TYR A 192 7.65 -6.08 2.61
CA TYR A 192 8.41 -5.84 1.39
C TYR A 192 8.26 -4.39 0.91
N VAL A 193 9.14 -3.99 -0.03
CA VAL A 193 9.04 -2.70 -0.73
C VAL A 193 9.33 -2.90 -2.19
N ASP A 194 8.44 -2.36 -3.03
CA ASP A 194 8.39 -2.70 -4.45
C ASP A 194 7.45 -1.80 -5.26
N GLY A 195 7.49 -2.00 -6.57
CA GLY A 195 6.64 -1.35 -7.56
C GLY A 195 7.16 -0.01 -8.05
N PRO A 196 6.51 0.56 -9.08
CA PRO A 196 6.94 1.82 -9.69
C PRO A 196 6.92 2.97 -8.67
N THR A 197 7.99 3.74 -8.64
CA THR A 197 8.12 4.92 -7.78
C THR A 197 7.36 6.11 -8.38
N MET A 198 6.73 6.91 -7.54
CA MET A 198 6.01 8.11 -7.96
C MET A 198 7.01 9.17 -8.47
N GLU A 199 6.78 9.71 -9.65
CA GLU A 199 7.52 10.84 -10.19
C GLU A 199 6.84 12.15 -9.81
N ALA A 200 7.62 13.19 -9.47
CA ALA A 200 7.11 14.49 -9.03
C ALA A 200 5.99 15.07 -9.93
N LYS A 201 6.14 14.97 -11.27
CA LYS A 201 5.16 15.47 -12.27
C LYS A 201 3.83 14.71 -12.29
N HIS A 202 3.76 13.54 -11.66
CA HIS A 202 2.58 12.67 -11.62
C HIS A 202 1.94 12.57 -10.23
N THR A 203 2.48 13.32 -9.27
CA THR A 203 1.93 13.42 -7.91
C THR A 203 0.46 13.82 -7.94
N SER A 204 -0.32 13.18 -7.07
CA SER A 204 -1.75 13.44 -6.92
C SER A 204 -2.23 12.96 -5.55
N PHE A 205 -3.53 12.97 -5.30
CA PHE A 205 -4.06 12.38 -4.08
C PHE A 205 -3.87 10.85 -3.99
N LEU A 206 -3.57 10.16 -5.11
CA LEU A 206 -3.18 8.75 -5.13
C LEU A 206 -1.68 8.52 -4.84
N GLY A 207 -0.94 9.59 -4.53
CA GLY A 207 0.47 9.54 -4.17
C GLY A 207 1.07 10.94 -4.20
N MET A 208 1.28 11.52 -3.02
CA MET A 208 1.74 12.90 -2.87
C MET A 208 3.26 13.01 -2.73
N THR A 209 3.95 11.90 -2.57
CA THR A 209 5.40 11.80 -2.33
C THR A 209 6.03 10.82 -3.29
N GLU A 210 7.32 11.01 -3.58
CA GLU A 210 8.12 10.21 -4.53
C GLU A 210 8.55 8.86 -3.90
N ILE A 211 7.55 8.09 -3.45
CA ILE A 211 7.74 6.79 -2.81
C ILE A 211 7.34 5.62 -3.73
N PRO A 212 7.88 4.41 -3.50
CA PRO A 212 7.43 3.19 -4.19
C PRO A 212 5.94 2.92 -3.99
N LEU A 213 5.36 2.12 -4.90
CA LEU A 213 3.96 1.73 -4.80
C LEU A 213 3.66 0.99 -3.49
N VAL A 214 4.49 0.02 -3.12
CA VAL A 214 4.49 -0.61 -1.80
C VAL A 214 5.68 -0.06 -1.04
N TYR A 215 5.42 0.80 -0.06
CA TYR A 215 6.44 1.56 0.65
C TYR A 215 6.89 0.91 1.96
N GLY A 216 6.20 -0.15 2.41
CA GLY A 216 6.68 -1.05 3.47
C GLY A 216 7.05 -0.36 4.78
N MET A 217 6.23 0.60 5.21
CA MET A 217 6.34 1.32 6.48
C MET A 217 4.96 1.40 7.12
N THR A 218 4.88 1.54 8.44
CA THR A 218 3.62 1.89 9.10
C THR A 218 3.23 3.34 8.78
N ILE A 219 1.99 3.71 9.13
CA ILE A 219 1.52 5.08 8.93
C ILE A 219 2.24 6.08 9.85
N GLY A 220 2.66 5.63 11.05
CA GLY A 220 3.51 6.42 11.96
C GLY A 220 4.92 6.64 11.41
N GLU A 221 5.59 5.60 10.92
CA GLU A 221 6.91 5.72 10.30
C GLU A 221 6.87 6.61 9.03
N TYR A 222 5.81 6.49 8.22
CA TYR A 222 5.58 7.39 7.09
C TYR A 222 5.42 8.85 7.56
N ALA A 223 4.67 9.09 8.63
CA ALA A 223 4.48 10.43 9.21
C ALA A 223 5.83 11.05 9.60
N GLU A 224 6.68 10.31 10.33
CA GLU A 224 8.00 10.80 10.73
C GLU A 224 8.88 11.08 9.52
N MET A 225 8.93 10.17 8.55
CA MET A 225 9.72 10.34 7.34
C MET A 225 9.34 11.61 6.58
N ILE A 226 8.06 11.81 6.25
CA ILE A 226 7.66 12.99 5.47
C ILE A 226 7.87 14.31 6.23
N ASN A 227 7.83 14.27 7.56
CA ASN A 227 8.04 15.43 8.41
C ASN A 227 9.52 15.81 8.51
N GLU A 228 10.42 14.83 8.64
CA GLU A 228 11.85 15.03 8.81
C GLU A 228 12.60 15.22 7.49
N GLU A 229 12.16 14.59 6.40
CA GLU A 229 12.72 14.81 5.06
C GLU A 229 12.20 16.12 4.41
N GLY A 230 11.33 16.88 5.10
CA GLY A 230 10.82 18.17 4.63
C GLY A 230 9.86 18.06 3.44
N TRP A 231 9.10 16.95 3.36
CA TRP A 231 8.19 16.66 2.25
C TRP A 231 6.78 17.22 2.44
N LEU A 232 6.52 17.88 3.58
CA LEU A 232 5.32 18.70 3.74
C LEU A 232 5.44 19.98 2.91
N ALA A 233 4.31 20.54 2.50
CA ALA A 233 4.24 21.79 1.76
C ALA A 233 5.16 22.89 2.33
N HIS A 234 5.90 23.55 1.45
CA HIS A 234 6.84 24.63 1.76
C HIS A 234 7.99 24.25 2.72
N GLY A 235 8.27 22.95 2.90
CA GLY A 235 9.29 22.48 3.85
C GLY A 235 8.88 22.69 5.31
N ASN A 236 7.58 22.87 5.57
CA ASN A 236 7.05 23.01 6.92
C ASN A 236 7.26 21.73 7.71
N LYS A 237 7.28 21.87 9.04
CA LYS A 237 7.41 20.73 9.95
C LYS A 237 6.27 20.77 10.97
N ALA A 238 5.48 19.70 11.03
CA ALA A 238 4.45 19.53 12.04
C ALA A 238 5.10 19.21 13.39
N HIS A 239 4.49 19.71 14.48
CA HIS A 239 4.80 19.22 15.83
C HIS A 239 4.15 17.85 16.01
N LEU A 240 4.85 16.83 15.53
CA LEU A 240 4.39 15.44 15.44
C LEU A 240 4.77 14.65 16.70
N THR A 241 3.88 13.80 17.16
CA THR A 241 4.17 12.72 18.11
C THR A 241 3.57 11.42 17.57
N VAL A 242 4.40 10.41 17.35
CA VAL A 242 3.92 9.07 17.00
C VAL A 242 3.85 8.22 18.26
N ILE A 243 2.73 7.54 18.47
CA ILE A 243 2.56 6.55 19.53
C ILE A 243 2.81 5.18 18.91
N PRO A 244 3.93 4.51 19.21
CA PRO A 244 4.28 3.24 18.59
C PRO A 244 3.48 2.07 19.17
N MET A 245 3.28 1.05 18.34
CA MET A 245 2.77 -0.25 18.75
C MET A 245 3.77 -1.01 19.62
N GLU A 246 3.32 -2.12 20.21
CA GLU A 246 4.20 -3.08 20.87
C GLU A 246 4.03 -4.46 20.24
N HIS A 247 5.10 -5.24 20.23
CA HIS A 247 5.09 -6.62 19.71
C HIS A 247 4.77 -6.71 18.21
N TYR A 248 5.25 -5.72 17.44
CA TYR A 248 5.15 -5.65 15.97
C TYR A 248 6.55 -5.65 15.34
N SER A 249 6.65 -6.26 14.17
CA SER A 249 7.79 -6.17 13.24
C SER A 249 7.24 -6.01 11.82
N HIS A 250 8.06 -5.57 10.88
CA HIS A 250 7.67 -5.47 9.47
C HIS A 250 7.29 -6.83 8.86
N ASN A 251 7.78 -7.93 9.46
CA ASN A 251 7.47 -9.30 9.05
C ASN A 251 6.22 -9.89 9.74
N SER A 252 5.61 -9.17 10.68
CA SER A 252 4.42 -9.62 11.39
C SER A 252 3.22 -9.67 10.45
N PHE A 253 2.63 -10.85 10.26
CA PHE A 253 1.33 -10.97 9.60
C PHE A 253 0.24 -10.36 10.48
N TYR A 254 -0.60 -9.52 9.89
CA TYR A 254 -1.74 -8.90 10.57
C TYR A 254 -3.01 -9.02 9.72
N SER A 255 -3.96 -9.80 10.22
CA SER A 255 -5.30 -9.92 9.64
C SER A 255 -6.17 -8.77 10.12
N LEU A 256 -6.73 -7.98 9.19
CA LEU A 256 -7.50 -6.79 9.57
C LEU A 256 -8.86 -7.21 10.16
N PRO A 257 -9.16 -6.86 11.41
CA PRO A 257 -10.42 -7.26 12.06
C PRO A 257 -11.63 -6.48 11.53
N ILE A 258 -11.40 -5.36 10.85
CA ILE A 258 -12.42 -4.51 10.24
C ILE A 258 -11.96 -4.21 8.81
N ARG A 259 -12.88 -4.34 7.84
CA ARG A 259 -12.59 -4.01 6.44
C ARG A 259 -12.11 -2.56 6.33
N PRO A 260 -10.92 -2.31 5.76
CA PRO A 260 -10.39 -0.95 5.67
C PRO A 260 -11.18 -0.12 4.64
N SER A 261 -11.74 -0.78 3.61
CA SER A 261 -12.72 -0.24 2.68
C SER A 261 -13.74 -1.31 2.29
N PRO A 262 -14.91 -0.93 1.73
CA PRO A 262 -15.87 -1.89 1.19
C PRO A 262 -15.28 -2.89 0.17
N ASN A 263 -14.22 -2.47 -0.55
CA ASN A 263 -13.64 -3.23 -1.65
C ASN A 263 -12.43 -4.07 -1.27
N LEU A 264 -11.94 -3.98 -0.03
CA LEU A 264 -10.91 -4.87 0.51
C LEU A 264 -11.54 -5.77 1.57
N PRO A 265 -12.33 -6.78 1.16
CA PRO A 265 -13.18 -7.51 2.09
C PRO A 265 -12.46 -8.51 3.01
N ASN A 266 -11.22 -8.90 2.70
CA ASN A 266 -10.49 -9.96 3.38
C ASN A 266 -8.96 -9.85 3.17
N ASP A 267 -8.18 -10.71 3.84
CA ASP A 267 -6.72 -10.69 3.75
C ASP A 267 -6.18 -10.99 2.34
N LEU A 268 -6.89 -11.81 1.57
CA LEU A 268 -6.47 -12.15 0.22
C LEU A 268 -6.57 -10.91 -0.70
N SER A 269 -7.66 -10.17 -0.64
CA SER A 269 -7.80 -8.93 -1.41
C SER A 269 -6.76 -7.88 -1.02
N ILE A 270 -6.43 -7.76 0.27
CA ILE A 270 -5.37 -6.86 0.76
C ILE A 270 -3.99 -7.24 0.21
N LYS A 271 -3.66 -8.54 0.16
CA LYS A 271 -2.40 -9.04 -0.42
C LYS A 271 -2.32 -8.85 -1.93
N LEU A 272 -3.44 -8.97 -2.64
CA LEU A 272 -3.52 -8.83 -4.10
C LEU A 272 -3.65 -7.37 -4.56
N TYR A 273 -4.10 -6.48 -3.68
CA TYR A 273 -4.35 -5.07 -3.99
C TYR A 273 -3.16 -4.30 -4.58
N PRO A 274 -1.90 -4.48 -4.13
CA PRO A 274 -0.75 -3.84 -4.76
C PRO A 274 -0.64 -4.11 -6.27
N SER A 275 -0.98 -5.32 -6.70
CA SER A 275 -0.94 -5.73 -8.10
C SER A 275 -2.24 -5.39 -8.83
N LEU A 276 -3.38 -5.84 -8.30
CA LEU A 276 -4.67 -5.70 -8.96
C LEU A 276 -5.24 -4.29 -8.90
N GLY A 277 -4.78 -3.44 -7.97
CA GLY A 277 -5.14 -2.04 -7.90
C GLY A 277 -4.69 -1.25 -9.14
N LEU A 278 -3.67 -1.72 -9.87
CA LEU A 278 -3.26 -1.11 -11.14
C LEU A 278 -4.34 -1.22 -12.23
N PHE A 279 -5.21 -2.23 -12.18
CA PHE A 279 -6.35 -2.35 -13.10
C PHE A 279 -7.37 -1.21 -12.94
N GLU A 280 -7.34 -0.46 -11.83
CA GLU A 280 -8.18 0.75 -11.70
C GLU A 280 -7.85 1.80 -12.76
N GLY A 281 -6.58 1.86 -13.20
CA GLY A 281 -6.12 2.68 -14.31
C GLY A 281 -6.33 2.08 -15.72
N THR A 282 -6.97 0.93 -15.82
CA THR A 282 -7.32 0.26 -17.09
C THR A 282 -8.84 0.25 -17.26
N ASP A 283 -9.37 -0.18 -18.39
CA ASP A 283 -10.80 -0.49 -18.52
C ASP A 283 -11.14 -1.91 -18.05
N VAL A 284 -10.19 -2.68 -17.51
CA VAL A 284 -10.45 -4.02 -16.95
C VAL A 284 -11.13 -3.92 -15.58
N ASN A 285 -12.14 -4.75 -15.32
CA ASN A 285 -12.80 -4.85 -14.03
C ASN A 285 -11.92 -5.68 -13.07
N ALA A 286 -11.57 -5.13 -11.90
CA ALA A 286 -10.76 -5.81 -10.86
C ALA A 286 -11.61 -6.60 -9.85
N GLY A 287 -12.68 -7.25 -10.32
CA GLY A 287 -13.65 -7.99 -9.50
C GLY A 287 -14.71 -7.13 -8.79
N ARG A 288 -14.72 -5.81 -8.98
CA ARG A 288 -15.75 -4.92 -8.41
C ARG A 288 -17.13 -5.28 -8.94
N GLY A 289 -18.13 -5.18 -8.06
CA GLY A 289 -19.48 -5.66 -8.37
C GLY A 289 -19.65 -7.17 -8.21
N THR A 290 -18.74 -7.79 -7.47
CA THR A 290 -18.80 -9.18 -7.00
C THR A 290 -18.40 -9.21 -5.51
N GLU A 291 -18.56 -10.35 -4.84
CA GLU A 291 -18.05 -10.54 -3.47
C GLU A 291 -16.52 -10.78 -3.41
N PHE A 292 -15.84 -10.79 -4.55
CA PHE A 292 -14.43 -11.16 -4.71
C PHE A 292 -13.60 -10.01 -5.30
N GLN A 293 -13.86 -8.80 -4.82
CA GLN A 293 -13.19 -7.57 -5.25
C GLN A 293 -11.68 -7.67 -4.95
N PHE A 294 -10.86 -7.28 -5.93
CA PHE A 294 -9.41 -7.49 -5.96
C PHE A 294 -8.97 -8.94 -5.68
N GLN A 295 -9.75 -9.90 -6.14
CA GLN A 295 -9.40 -11.33 -6.13
C GLN A 295 -9.69 -11.97 -7.49
N ARG A 296 -9.90 -11.15 -8.53
CA ARG A 296 -10.10 -11.53 -9.93
C ARG A 296 -9.96 -10.31 -10.81
N TYR A 297 -9.78 -10.54 -12.10
CA TYR A 297 -9.85 -9.51 -13.13
C TYR A 297 -10.57 -10.04 -14.36
N GLY A 298 -11.17 -9.15 -15.14
CA GLY A 298 -11.76 -9.50 -16.43
C GLY A 298 -12.38 -8.32 -17.16
N ALA A 299 -12.62 -8.50 -18.46
CA ALA A 299 -13.36 -7.55 -19.28
C ALA A 299 -14.07 -8.27 -20.44
N PRO A 300 -15.10 -7.67 -21.05
CA PRO A 300 -15.76 -8.23 -22.24
C PRO A 300 -14.83 -8.35 -23.45
N PHE A 301 -13.80 -7.50 -23.52
CA PHE A 301 -12.80 -7.43 -24.59
C PHE A 301 -11.54 -8.28 -24.32
N LEU A 302 -11.55 -9.15 -23.29
CA LEU A 302 -10.50 -10.16 -23.13
C LEU A 302 -10.84 -11.42 -23.94
N ASP A 303 -9.82 -12.05 -24.51
CA ASP A 303 -9.98 -13.19 -25.42
C ASP A 303 -10.59 -14.41 -24.71
N LYS A 304 -11.87 -14.67 -24.97
CA LYS A 304 -12.61 -15.81 -24.42
C LYS A 304 -12.03 -17.19 -24.77
N THR A 305 -11.11 -17.29 -25.73
CA THR A 305 -10.45 -18.55 -26.08
C THR A 305 -9.21 -18.81 -25.23
N HIS A 306 -8.68 -17.78 -24.58
CA HIS A 306 -7.58 -17.87 -23.61
C HIS A 306 -8.09 -18.06 -22.18
N TYR A 307 -9.21 -17.44 -21.82
CA TYR A 307 -9.74 -17.46 -20.46
C TYR A 307 -10.90 -18.44 -20.27
N ASP A 308 -10.71 -19.45 -19.40
CA ASP A 308 -11.73 -20.44 -19.02
C ASP A 308 -12.69 -19.94 -17.92
N PHE A 309 -12.43 -18.76 -17.35
CA PHE A 309 -13.26 -18.16 -16.30
C PHE A 309 -13.95 -16.89 -16.81
N SER A 310 -15.22 -16.73 -16.40
CA SER A 310 -15.98 -15.49 -16.64
C SER A 310 -16.91 -15.17 -15.49
N TYR A 311 -17.27 -13.90 -15.37
CA TYR A 311 -18.21 -13.40 -14.38
C TYR A 311 -18.95 -12.15 -14.89
N THR A 312 -20.06 -11.81 -14.26
CA THR A 312 -20.85 -10.62 -14.60
C THR A 312 -20.90 -9.68 -13.41
N PRO A 313 -20.22 -8.52 -13.46
CA PRO A 313 -20.30 -7.51 -12.41
C PRO A 313 -21.73 -7.00 -12.22
N ALA A 314 -22.19 -6.89 -10.98
CA ALA A 314 -23.48 -6.30 -10.61
C ALA A 314 -23.27 -5.19 -9.58
N ALA A 315 -24.25 -4.30 -9.42
CA ALA A 315 -24.17 -3.31 -8.34
C ALA A 315 -24.22 -4.01 -6.97
N ASN A 316 -23.26 -3.72 -6.10
CA ASN A 316 -23.23 -4.25 -4.72
C ASN A 316 -22.64 -3.22 -3.74
N PHE A 317 -22.57 -3.61 -2.46
CA PHE A 317 -21.93 -2.80 -1.43
C PHE A 317 -20.45 -2.56 -1.78
N GLY A 318 -20.06 -1.29 -1.89
CA GLY A 318 -18.72 -0.90 -2.32
C GLY A 318 -18.53 -0.67 -3.82
N ALA A 319 -19.48 -1.08 -4.68
CA ALA A 319 -19.45 -0.83 -6.11
C ALA A 319 -20.86 -0.72 -6.71
N LYS A 320 -21.48 0.46 -6.61
CA LYS A 320 -22.80 0.76 -7.22
C LYS A 320 -22.75 0.85 -8.75
N TYR A 321 -21.61 1.28 -9.28
CA TYR A 321 -21.32 1.47 -10.70
C TYR A 321 -20.01 0.77 -11.09
N PRO A 322 -19.92 -0.57 -11.02
CA PRO A 322 -18.70 -1.28 -11.41
C PRO A 322 -18.48 -1.18 -12.94
N LYS A 323 -17.22 -1.24 -13.36
CA LYS A 323 -16.86 -1.38 -14.79
C LYS A 323 -17.56 -2.61 -15.38
N HIS A 324 -18.06 -2.52 -16.61
CA HIS A 324 -18.75 -3.62 -17.30
C HIS A 324 -19.96 -4.17 -16.54
N LYS A 325 -20.69 -3.29 -15.85
CA LYS A 325 -21.92 -3.67 -15.12
C LYS A 325 -22.89 -4.39 -16.06
N SER A 326 -23.32 -5.57 -15.64
CA SER A 326 -24.25 -6.44 -16.38
C SER A 326 -23.71 -7.01 -17.70
N GLU A 327 -22.40 -6.90 -17.95
CA GLU A 327 -21.73 -7.50 -19.10
C GLU A 327 -20.87 -8.70 -18.66
N ILE A 328 -20.74 -9.72 -19.51
CA ILE A 328 -19.89 -10.88 -19.23
C ILE A 328 -18.43 -10.46 -19.41
N CYS A 329 -17.65 -10.60 -18.35
CA CYS A 329 -16.21 -10.37 -18.33
C CYS A 329 -15.49 -11.72 -18.37
N PHE A 330 -14.59 -11.91 -19.35
CA PHE A 330 -13.65 -13.03 -19.39
C PHE A 330 -12.36 -12.64 -18.66
N GLY A 331 -11.72 -13.58 -17.97
CA GLY A 331 -10.49 -13.29 -17.23
C GLY A 331 -10.10 -14.40 -16.25
N THR A 332 -9.56 -14.04 -15.10
CA THR A 332 -8.98 -15.00 -14.15
C THR A 332 -9.54 -14.82 -12.74
N ASP A 333 -9.88 -15.93 -12.09
CA ASP A 333 -10.21 -15.98 -10.66
C ASP A 333 -8.98 -16.29 -9.81
N LEU A 334 -8.63 -15.39 -8.90
CA LEU A 334 -7.45 -15.50 -8.03
C LEU A 334 -7.83 -15.87 -6.60
N THR A 335 -9.09 -16.25 -6.33
CA THR A 335 -9.57 -16.64 -4.99
C THR A 335 -8.83 -17.83 -4.37
N LYS A 336 -8.12 -18.62 -5.19
CA LYS A 336 -7.34 -19.79 -4.77
C LYS A 336 -5.85 -19.66 -5.10
N VAL A 337 -5.38 -18.46 -5.38
CA VAL A 337 -3.96 -18.23 -5.71
C VAL A 337 -3.06 -18.53 -4.52
N ASP A 338 -1.87 -19.06 -4.80
CA ASP A 338 -0.85 -19.27 -3.77
C ASP A 338 -0.31 -17.92 -3.27
N THR A 339 -0.58 -17.62 -2.00
CA THR A 339 -0.17 -16.35 -1.38
C THR A 339 1.26 -16.35 -0.86
N THR A 340 1.97 -17.48 -0.87
CA THR A 340 3.36 -17.55 -0.37
C THR A 340 4.34 -16.72 -1.18
N ARG A 341 3.99 -16.42 -2.44
CA ARG A 341 4.79 -15.64 -3.39
C ARG A 341 4.35 -14.17 -3.53
N LEU A 342 3.34 -13.72 -2.76
CA LEU A 342 2.84 -12.35 -2.82
C LEU A 342 3.68 -11.38 -1.97
N ASN A 343 5.00 -11.40 -2.17
CA ASN A 343 5.96 -10.48 -1.57
C ASN A 343 6.54 -9.50 -2.62
N LEU A 344 5.75 -9.24 -3.66
CA LEU A 344 6.07 -8.37 -4.78
C LEU A 344 4.80 -7.83 -5.44
N VAL A 345 4.92 -6.71 -6.15
CA VAL A 345 3.90 -6.25 -7.10
C VAL A 345 3.98 -7.12 -8.34
N ASP A 346 3.01 -8.03 -8.50
CA ASP A 346 2.99 -9.03 -9.57
C ASP A 346 2.36 -8.44 -10.84
N LEU A 347 3.21 -8.17 -11.83
CA LEU A 347 2.78 -7.62 -13.11
C LEU A 347 2.29 -8.69 -14.09
N GLN A 348 2.44 -9.98 -13.79
CA GLN A 348 2.05 -11.04 -14.73
C GLN A 348 0.57 -10.93 -15.12
N TRP A 349 -0.31 -10.57 -14.18
CA TRP A 349 -1.74 -10.47 -14.44
C TRP A 349 -2.12 -9.32 -15.38
N ILE A 350 -1.52 -8.14 -15.19
CA ILE A 350 -1.82 -7.00 -16.09
C ILE A 350 -1.18 -7.19 -17.46
N ILE A 351 0.01 -7.80 -17.52
CA ILE A 351 0.67 -8.16 -18.79
C ILE A 351 -0.12 -9.24 -19.54
N ASP A 352 -0.61 -10.26 -18.85
CA ASP A 352 -1.46 -11.32 -19.41
C ASP A 352 -2.77 -10.74 -19.97
N ALA A 353 -3.44 -9.88 -19.20
CA ALA A 353 -4.65 -9.18 -19.64
C ALA A 353 -4.40 -8.29 -20.86
N TYR A 354 -3.28 -7.57 -20.90
CA TYR A 354 -2.92 -6.72 -22.04
C TYR A 354 -2.48 -7.53 -23.28
N THR A 355 -1.87 -8.69 -23.07
CA THR A 355 -1.43 -9.57 -24.18
C THR A 355 -2.63 -10.24 -24.84
N HIS A 356 -3.62 -10.64 -24.04
CA HIS A 356 -4.80 -11.40 -24.47
C HIS A 356 -6.07 -10.54 -24.51
N THR A 357 -5.94 -9.25 -24.82
CA THR A 357 -7.10 -8.43 -25.20
C THR A 357 -7.35 -8.50 -26.70
N THR A 358 -8.62 -8.53 -27.10
CA THR A 358 -9.03 -8.46 -28.50
C THR A 358 -8.86 -7.07 -29.11
N ASP A 359 -8.77 -6.03 -28.27
CA ASP A 359 -8.56 -4.64 -28.70
C ASP A 359 -7.70 -3.87 -27.69
N LYS A 360 -6.43 -3.69 -28.03
CA LYS A 360 -5.45 -2.96 -27.20
C LYS A 360 -5.82 -1.49 -26.97
N SER A 361 -6.62 -0.88 -27.84
CA SER A 361 -7.00 0.53 -27.70
C SER A 361 -7.96 0.79 -26.54
N LEU A 362 -8.66 -0.25 -26.08
CA LEU A 362 -9.59 -0.19 -24.95
C LEU A 362 -8.91 -0.42 -23.60
N PHE A 363 -7.67 -0.91 -23.57
CA PHE A 363 -7.09 -1.45 -22.36
C PHE A 363 -6.73 -0.38 -21.33
N PHE A 364 -5.86 0.58 -21.68
CA PHE A 364 -5.36 1.57 -20.74
C PHE A 364 -6.23 2.83 -20.70
N LEU A 365 -6.63 3.24 -19.50
CA LEU A 365 -7.12 4.60 -19.26
C LEU A 365 -5.91 5.47 -18.91
N THR A 366 -5.10 5.85 -19.90
CA THR A 366 -3.72 6.39 -19.72
C THR A 366 -3.56 7.35 -18.54
N SER A 367 -4.38 8.39 -18.42
CA SER A 367 -4.29 9.34 -17.30
C SER A 367 -4.55 8.67 -15.93
N GLY A 368 -5.52 7.76 -15.87
CA GLY A 368 -5.80 6.95 -14.68
C GLY A 368 -4.66 5.99 -14.36
N PHE A 369 -4.12 5.30 -15.37
CA PHE A 369 -2.99 4.39 -15.20
C PHE A 369 -1.75 5.09 -14.67
N THR A 370 -1.35 6.22 -15.28
CA THR A 370 -0.23 7.04 -14.82
C THR A 370 -0.39 7.48 -13.37
N LYS A 371 -1.60 7.85 -12.93
CA LYS A 371 -1.83 8.25 -11.52
C LYS A 371 -1.68 7.10 -10.52
N HIS A 372 -2.10 5.88 -10.89
CA HIS A 372 -1.93 4.70 -10.03
C HIS A 372 -0.49 4.21 -10.03
N ALA A 373 0.13 4.10 -11.21
CA ALA A 373 1.51 3.68 -11.38
C ALA A 373 2.52 4.71 -10.84
N GLY A 374 2.18 6.00 -10.89
CA GLY A 374 3.06 7.11 -10.51
C GLY A 374 4.08 7.50 -11.59
N THR A 375 4.00 6.86 -12.76
CA THR A 375 4.86 7.08 -13.92
C THR A 375 4.10 6.72 -15.19
N GLU A 376 4.47 7.33 -16.31
CA GLU A 376 4.03 6.88 -17.65
C GLU A 376 4.79 5.64 -18.13
N GLU A 377 5.94 5.35 -17.53
CA GLU A 377 6.88 4.36 -18.05
C GLU A 377 6.32 2.94 -17.99
N LEU A 378 5.60 2.58 -16.92
CA LEU A 378 5.03 1.24 -16.79
C LEU A 378 4.10 0.87 -17.95
N GLN A 379 3.27 1.81 -18.42
CA GLN A 379 2.40 1.56 -19.58
C GLN A 379 3.24 1.32 -20.83
N LYS A 380 4.21 2.19 -21.10
CA LYS A 380 5.09 2.10 -22.28
C LYS A 380 5.83 0.76 -22.32
N GLN A 381 6.29 0.27 -21.16
CA GLN A 381 7.00 -0.99 -21.07
C GLN A 381 6.10 -2.21 -21.32
N ILE A 382 4.86 -2.19 -20.79
CA ILE A 382 3.87 -3.25 -21.07
C ILE A 382 3.51 -3.24 -22.56
N GLU A 383 3.28 -2.06 -23.15
CA GLU A 383 2.99 -1.91 -24.57
C GLU A 383 4.14 -2.37 -25.47
N ALA A 384 5.38 -2.19 -25.02
CA ALA A 384 6.60 -2.68 -25.68
C ALA A 384 6.82 -4.20 -25.54
N GLY A 385 5.98 -4.90 -24.78
CA GLY A 385 6.07 -6.35 -24.60
C GLY A 385 7.18 -6.82 -23.65
N MET A 386 7.66 -5.94 -22.77
CA MET A 386 8.64 -6.33 -21.75
C MET A 386 8.06 -7.34 -20.76
N THR A 387 8.91 -8.23 -20.24
CA THR A 387 8.48 -9.17 -19.19
C THR A 387 8.36 -8.49 -17.83
N ALA A 388 7.64 -9.12 -16.90
CA ALA A 388 7.53 -8.64 -15.53
C ALA A 388 8.90 -8.47 -14.85
N GLU A 389 9.84 -9.39 -15.10
CA GLU A 389 11.21 -9.32 -14.58
C GLU A 389 12.02 -8.17 -15.17
N GLU A 390 11.84 -7.87 -16.47
CA GLU A 390 12.50 -6.75 -17.13
C GLU A 390 11.99 -5.41 -16.59
N ILE A 391 10.66 -5.26 -16.50
CA ILE A 391 10.03 -4.07 -15.93
C ILE A 391 10.48 -3.85 -14.49
N ARG A 392 10.46 -4.90 -13.66
CA ARG A 392 10.86 -4.81 -12.26
C ARG A 392 12.27 -4.28 -12.07
N LYS A 393 13.21 -4.61 -12.97
CA LYS A 393 14.58 -4.11 -12.91
C LYS A 393 14.66 -2.60 -13.04
N THR A 394 13.71 -1.97 -13.74
CA THR A 394 13.74 -0.53 -14.05
C THR A 394 13.56 0.37 -12.83
N TRP A 395 12.78 -0.05 -11.83
CA TRP A 395 12.58 0.71 -10.59
C TRP A 395 13.51 0.31 -9.44
N GLN A 396 14.39 -0.69 -9.60
CA GLN A 396 15.22 -1.17 -8.47
C GLN A 396 16.14 -0.10 -7.90
N THR A 397 16.67 0.80 -8.74
CA THR A 397 17.48 1.93 -8.27
C THR A 397 16.70 2.82 -7.31
N ASP A 398 15.44 3.13 -7.63
CA ASP A 398 14.57 3.95 -6.80
C ASP A 398 14.22 3.22 -5.49
N ILE A 399 13.95 1.93 -5.55
CA ILE A 399 13.73 1.10 -4.35
C ILE A 399 14.95 1.14 -3.42
N LEU A 400 16.16 1.02 -3.97
CA LEU A 400 17.39 1.09 -3.18
C LEU A 400 17.59 2.47 -2.55
N ASN A 401 17.28 3.54 -3.27
CA ASN A 401 17.36 4.90 -2.75
C ASN A 401 16.32 5.15 -1.65
N PHE A 402 15.08 4.75 -1.87
CA PHE A 402 14.01 4.84 -0.88
C PHE A 402 14.32 4.02 0.38
N LYS A 403 14.86 2.79 0.24
CA LYS A 403 15.26 1.96 1.39
C LYS A 403 16.35 2.62 2.25
N LYS A 404 17.24 3.41 1.66
CA LYS A 404 18.22 4.20 2.43
C LYS A 404 17.54 5.30 3.23
N ILE A 405 16.63 6.05 2.62
CA ILE A 405 15.87 7.12 3.27
C ILE A 405 15.03 6.55 4.42
N ARG A 406 14.19 5.55 4.12
CA ARG A 406 13.26 4.96 5.09
C ARG A 406 13.96 4.41 6.33
N SER A 407 15.18 3.90 6.19
CA SER A 407 15.92 3.23 7.29
C SER A 407 16.19 4.15 8.48
N LYS A 408 16.16 5.47 8.28
CA LYS A 408 16.29 6.47 9.34
C LYS A 408 15.05 6.57 10.24
N TYR A 409 13.90 6.07 9.77
CA TYR A 409 12.58 6.32 10.33
C TYR A 409 11.83 5.04 10.72
N LEU A 410 12.47 3.88 10.60
CA LEU A 410 11.86 2.63 11.04
C LEU A 410 11.83 2.58 12.57
N ILE A 411 10.64 2.37 13.11
CA ILE A 411 10.36 2.21 14.54
C ILE A 411 10.43 0.73 14.92
N TYR A 412 10.10 -0.16 13.97
CA TYR A 412 10.02 -1.60 14.19
C TYR A 412 11.13 -2.35 13.45
N ASN A 413 11.48 -3.53 13.97
CA ASN A 413 12.44 -4.42 13.33
C ASN A 413 11.91 -4.99 12.01
#